data_AF-Q2XV81-F1
#
_entry.id   AF-Q2XV81-F1
#
_cell.length_a   1.000
_cell.length_b   1.000
_cell.length_c   1.000
_cell.angle_alpha   90.00
_cell.angle_beta   90.00
_cell.angle_gamma   90.00
#
_symmetry.space_group_name_H-M   'P 1'
#
loop_
_entity.id
_entity.type
_entity.pdbx_description
1 polymer ?
#
loop_
_entity_poly.entity_id
_entity_poly.type
_entity_poly.pdbx_seq_one_letter_code
_entity_poly.pdbx_strand_id
1 'polypeptide(L)'
;MELQTTTTSPLFSSLLASSKPNNVKSSVRLKHERNRRLSAAKTDVYGVELQSQEIVNPVYVPTPTNRPLRPPHSGYHFDGTTRKFFEGWYFKVSIPEQRQSFCFMYSVENPAFKKDLNILEQLQHGPRFTGVGAQILGAHDKYICQYSKESHNFWGSRHELMLGNSFSVQTGKQPPNSEVPPQVFNQRVIEGFQVTPLWHQGFIRDDGRTSYAETVKTARWEYSTRPVYGWGDVGSKQKSTAGWLAAFPVFEPHWQICMAGGLSTGWIEWGDERYEFEDAPSYCEKNWGGGFPRKWFWVQCNVFKGASGEVGLTCGGGLRQLPGLNETFENAALIGVHHGGIFYEFVPWNGVVEWEVAEWGYWHVTAQNETHKVELEASTKDPGTTLRAPTTEAGLAPACKDTCFAHLTLKLWEKGSAAAAADGKLILDVTSNMAAVEVGGGPWFNTWKGKTYTPEVINRALNLPVDVDGILGSFPLLKPPGL
;
A
#
# COMPACT_ATOMS: atom_id res chain seq x y z
N MET A 1 17.42 39.43 58.22
CA MET A 1 16.71 39.88 57.01
C MET A 1 15.43 39.08 56.97
N GLU A 2 14.46 39.43 57.81
CA GLU A 2 13.35 40.36 57.50
C GLU A 2 12.54 39.88 56.29
N LEU A 3 11.22 39.74 56.30
CA LEU A 3 10.13 39.85 57.29
C LEU A 3 8.87 39.38 56.49
N GLN A 4 8.00 38.58 57.10
CA GLN A 4 6.51 38.65 57.13
C GLN A 4 5.70 39.01 55.83
N THR A 5 4.47 38.54 55.53
CA THR A 5 3.39 37.87 56.27
C THR A 5 2.21 37.54 55.31
N THR A 6 1.64 36.33 55.47
CA THR A 6 0.19 35.96 55.63
C THR A 6 -0.91 36.22 54.56
N THR A 7 -1.63 35.13 54.22
CA THR A 7 -3.12 34.88 54.24
C THR A 7 -4.04 35.72 53.31
N THR A 8 -5.16 35.31 52.70
CA THR A 8 -6.12 34.18 52.78
C THR A 8 -7.19 34.38 51.67
N SER A 9 -7.79 33.31 51.13
CA SER A 9 -9.12 33.29 50.40
C SER A 9 -10.30 33.53 51.40
N PRO A 10 -11.63 33.64 51.07
CA PRO A 10 -12.39 33.04 49.94
C PRO A 10 -13.71 33.75 49.43
N LEU A 11 -14.34 33.15 48.38
CA LEU A 11 -15.77 32.89 48.04
C LEU A 11 -16.97 33.88 48.25
N PHE A 12 -18.02 33.61 47.42
CA PHE A 12 -19.45 34.07 47.35
C PHE A 12 -19.74 35.27 46.39
N SER A 13 -20.58 35.20 45.34
CA SER A 13 -21.98 34.75 45.08
C SER A 13 -23.10 35.75 45.45
N SER A 14 -23.88 36.21 44.44
CA SER A 14 -25.35 36.47 44.43
C SER A 14 -25.73 37.19 43.11
N LEU A 15 -26.71 36.75 42.27
CA LEU A 15 -28.19 36.75 42.37
C LEU A 15 -28.75 38.21 42.42
N LEU A 16 -29.73 38.71 41.65
CA LEU A 16 -31.02 38.17 41.16
C LEU A 16 -31.75 39.20 40.24
N ALA A 17 -32.89 38.76 39.67
CA ALA A 17 -34.11 39.49 39.23
C ALA A 17 -34.34 39.57 37.70
N SER A 18 -35.27 38.80 37.10
CA SER A 18 -36.75 38.82 37.17
C SER A 18 -37.42 39.72 36.11
N SER A 19 -38.09 39.14 35.12
CA SER A 19 -39.55 39.34 34.86
C SER A 19 -40.02 38.68 33.56
N LYS A 20 -41.18 38.00 33.62
CA LYS A 20 -42.07 37.70 32.47
C LYS A 20 -43.06 38.87 32.31
N PRO A 21 -43.72 39.05 31.15
CA PRO A 21 -45.08 38.50 31.02
C PRO A 21 -45.53 38.02 29.62
N ASN A 22 -46.48 37.07 29.65
CA ASN A 22 -47.69 36.86 28.83
C ASN A 22 -47.71 36.74 27.28
N ASN A 23 -48.08 35.52 26.85
CA ASN A 23 -49.18 35.13 25.94
C ASN A 23 -49.72 36.15 24.92
N VAL A 24 -49.59 35.82 23.61
CA VAL A 24 -50.68 35.95 22.61
C VAL A 24 -50.58 34.79 21.60
N LYS A 25 -51.70 34.08 21.41
CA LYS A 25 -51.94 33.11 20.33
C LYS A 25 -51.99 33.84 18.98
N SER A 26 -51.29 33.35 17.96
CA SER A 26 -51.79 33.45 16.58
C SER A 26 -51.42 32.21 15.79
N SER A 27 -52.47 31.56 15.30
CA SER A 27 -52.42 30.47 14.33
C SER A 27 -52.18 31.04 12.95
N VAL A 28 -51.08 30.69 12.31
CA VAL A 28 -50.97 30.74 10.84
C VAL A 28 -50.28 29.48 10.35
N ARG A 29 -51.05 28.65 9.65
CA ARG A 29 -50.54 27.59 8.77
C ARG A 29 -49.59 28.22 7.74
N LEU A 30 -48.31 27.90 7.81
CA LEU A 30 -47.37 28.13 6.70
C LEU A 30 -47.07 26.78 6.05
N LYS A 31 -47.53 26.67 4.80
CA LYS A 31 -47.27 25.57 3.88
C LYS A 31 -45.77 25.33 3.76
N HIS A 32 -45.40 24.06 3.74
CA HIS A 32 -44.13 23.59 3.18
C HIS A 32 -44.01 24.10 1.73
N GLU A 33 -43.21 25.13 1.50
CA GLU A 33 -42.63 25.40 0.19
C GLU A 33 -41.16 25.01 0.23
N ARG A 34 -40.84 24.01 -0.61
CA ARG A 34 -39.47 23.63 -0.95
C ARG A 34 -38.77 24.87 -1.49
N ASN A 35 -37.84 25.44 -0.72
CA ASN A 35 -36.83 26.34 -1.27
C ASN A 35 -35.86 25.51 -2.15
N ARG A 36 -36.25 25.29 -3.40
CA ARG A 36 -35.28 25.10 -4.50
C ARG A 36 -34.49 26.41 -4.57
N ARG A 37 -33.26 26.40 -4.07
CA ARG A 37 -32.27 27.41 -4.47
C ARG A 37 -32.02 27.19 -5.96
N LEU A 38 -32.72 27.96 -6.79
CA LEU A 38 -32.31 28.23 -8.16
C LEU A 38 -30.95 28.92 -8.07
N SER A 39 -29.91 28.27 -8.58
CA SER A 39 -28.63 28.90 -8.84
C SER A 39 -28.87 30.03 -9.83
N ALA A 40 -28.73 31.27 -9.37
CA ALA A 40 -28.64 32.40 -10.27
C ALA A 40 -27.29 32.26 -11.01
N ALA A 41 -27.36 31.89 -12.28
CA ALA A 41 -26.21 31.93 -13.18
C ALA A 41 -25.75 33.38 -13.31
N LYS A 42 -24.56 33.70 -12.77
CA LYS A 42 -23.84 34.91 -13.14
C LYS A 42 -23.18 34.64 -14.48
N THR A 43 -23.64 35.35 -15.51
CA THR A 43 -23.02 35.36 -16.84
C THR A 43 -21.85 36.33 -16.80
N ASP A 44 -20.62 35.82 -16.90
CA ASP A 44 -19.46 36.65 -17.24
C ASP A 44 -19.38 36.84 -18.76
N VAL A 45 -18.83 37.99 -19.19
CA VAL A 45 -18.86 38.54 -20.56
C VAL A 45 -18.02 37.75 -21.58
N TYR A 46 -17.56 36.55 -21.24
CA TYR A 46 -16.89 35.64 -22.15
C TYR A 46 -17.50 34.25 -21.98
N GLY A 47 -18.31 33.82 -22.95
CA GLY A 47 -19.09 32.59 -22.92
C GLY A 47 -18.26 31.31 -22.80
N VAL A 48 -17.84 31.01 -21.58
CA VAL A 48 -17.34 29.70 -21.18
C VAL A 48 -18.38 29.12 -20.23
N GLU A 49 -19.10 28.10 -20.69
CA GLU A 49 -19.92 27.26 -19.82
C GLU A 49 -18.99 26.61 -18.78
N LEU A 50 -19.09 27.06 -17.52
CA LEU A 50 -18.60 26.29 -16.38
C LEU A 50 -19.42 25.00 -16.33
N GLN A 51 -18.90 23.94 -16.97
CA GLN A 51 -19.37 22.59 -16.72
C GLN A 51 -19.26 22.36 -15.21
N SER A 52 -20.41 22.20 -14.54
CA SER A 52 -20.43 21.68 -13.18
C SER A 52 -19.76 20.31 -13.23
N GLN A 53 -18.57 20.18 -12.64
CA GLN A 53 -17.94 18.88 -12.45
C GLN A 53 -18.96 17.97 -11.76
N GLU A 54 -19.37 16.89 -12.43
CA GLU A 54 -20.19 15.86 -11.78
C GLU A 54 -19.42 15.34 -10.57
N ILE A 55 -20.11 15.20 -9.44
CA ILE A 55 -19.51 14.70 -8.21
C ILE A 55 -19.06 13.26 -8.48
N VAL A 56 -17.75 13.03 -8.48
CA VAL A 56 -17.17 11.69 -8.60
C VAL A 56 -17.48 10.91 -7.33
N ASN A 57 -18.50 10.06 -7.40
CA ASN A 57 -18.91 9.22 -6.27
C ASN A 57 -18.39 7.80 -6.47
N PRO A 58 -17.46 7.31 -5.63
CA PRO A 58 -17.01 5.93 -5.70
C PRO A 58 -18.18 4.98 -5.39
N VAL A 59 -18.24 3.85 -6.09
CA VAL A 59 -19.31 2.86 -5.90
C VAL A 59 -18.78 1.69 -5.10
N TYR A 60 -19.33 1.52 -3.90
CA TYR A 60 -19.01 0.35 -3.07
C TYR A 60 -19.69 -0.90 -3.61
N VAL A 61 -18.89 -1.95 -3.80
CA VAL A 61 -19.36 -3.31 -4.10
C VAL A 61 -18.67 -4.24 -3.11
N PRO A 62 -19.43 -5.08 -2.36
CA PRO A 62 -18.84 -6.09 -1.49
C PRO A 62 -17.89 -7.00 -2.26
N THR A 63 -16.77 -7.38 -1.63
CA THR A 63 -15.78 -8.22 -2.30
C THR A 63 -16.36 -9.62 -2.60
N PRO A 64 -16.43 -10.05 -3.86
CA PRO A 64 -16.90 -11.40 -4.18
C PRO A 64 -15.87 -12.44 -3.74
N THR A 65 -16.33 -13.66 -3.46
CA THR A 65 -15.47 -14.74 -2.95
C THR A 65 -14.44 -15.24 -3.95
N ASN A 66 -14.68 -15.06 -5.25
CA ASN A 66 -13.76 -15.44 -6.33
C ASN A 66 -13.68 -14.31 -7.36
N ARG A 67 -12.48 -14.01 -7.83
CA ARG A 67 -12.21 -13.01 -8.88
C ARG A 67 -11.21 -13.55 -9.88
N PRO A 68 -11.40 -13.34 -11.20
CA PRO A 68 -10.50 -13.86 -12.23
C PRO A 68 -9.04 -13.39 -12.06
N LEU A 69 -8.85 -12.15 -11.63
CA LEU A 69 -7.53 -11.54 -11.46
C LEU A 69 -6.95 -11.69 -10.06
N ARG A 70 -7.56 -12.49 -9.16
CA ARG A 70 -7.04 -12.71 -7.81
C ARG A 70 -5.78 -13.58 -7.89
N PRO A 71 -4.59 -13.07 -7.51
CA PRO A 71 -3.42 -13.91 -7.41
C PRO A 71 -3.49 -14.79 -6.14
N PRO A 72 -2.74 -15.90 -6.12
CA PRO A 72 -2.44 -16.61 -4.87
C PRO A 72 -1.89 -15.66 -3.81
N HIS A 73 -1.90 -16.10 -2.54
CA HIS A 73 -1.36 -15.30 -1.44
C HIS A 73 -2.08 -13.97 -1.18
N SER A 74 -3.31 -13.79 -1.67
CA SER A 74 -4.05 -12.55 -1.43
C SER A 74 -4.47 -12.39 0.04
N GLY A 75 -4.69 -13.48 0.79
CA GLY A 75 -5.15 -13.44 2.18
C GLY A 75 -4.06 -13.22 3.23
N TYR A 76 -4.44 -12.94 4.47
CA TYR A 76 -3.57 -12.74 5.62
C TYR A 76 -2.81 -14.01 6.05
N HIS A 77 -1.49 -13.90 6.22
CA HIS A 77 -0.56 -15.03 6.40
C HIS A 77 -0.26 -15.40 7.86
N PHE A 78 -0.82 -14.67 8.84
CA PHE A 78 -0.55 -15.02 10.23
C PHE A 78 -1.06 -16.43 10.57
N ASP A 79 -0.16 -17.26 11.08
CA ASP A 79 -0.37 -18.68 11.35
C ASP A 79 -0.80 -19.00 12.79
N GLY A 80 -0.95 -17.98 13.63
CA GLY A 80 -1.31 -18.15 15.05
C GLY A 80 -0.13 -18.44 15.97
N THR A 81 1.10 -18.55 15.45
CA THR A 81 2.28 -18.89 16.25
C THR A 81 2.96 -17.67 16.86
N THR A 82 3.89 -17.89 17.81
CA THR A 82 4.68 -16.84 18.48
C THR A 82 6.02 -16.54 17.80
N ARG A 83 6.23 -17.07 16.59
CA ARG A 83 7.41 -16.74 15.77
C ARG A 83 7.45 -15.25 15.46
N LYS A 84 8.64 -14.71 15.17
CA LYS A 84 8.73 -13.34 14.65
C LYS A 84 7.91 -13.27 13.35
N PHE A 85 6.98 -12.34 13.30
CA PHE A 85 6.09 -12.15 12.17
C PHE A 85 5.74 -10.68 12.00
N PHE A 86 5.73 -10.24 10.75
CA PHE A 86 5.02 -9.07 10.29
C PHE A 86 4.31 -9.40 8.97
N GLU A 87 3.30 -8.61 8.67
CA GLU A 87 2.76 -8.50 7.31
C GLU A 87 2.52 -7.04 6.99
N GLY A 88 2.96 -6.62 5.81
CA GLY A 88 2.83 -5.28 5.29
C GLY A 88 2.11 -5.27 3.95
N TRP A 89 1.30 -4.25 3.71
CA TRP A 89 0.57 -4.06 2.46
C TRP A 89 0.88 -2.68 1.90
N TYR A 90 0.98 -2.58 0.58
CA TYR A 90 1.21 -1.34 -0.15
C TYR A 90 0.14 -1.20 -1.23
N PHE A 91 -0.46 -0.02 -1.31
CA PHE A 91 -1.42 0.36 -2.34
C PHE A 91 -1.00 1.69 -2.94
N LYS A 92 -1.11 1.85 -4.25
CA LYS A 92 -0.83 3.12 -4.91
C LYS A 92 -1.99 3.55 -5.78
N VAL A 93 -2.29 4.84 -5.77
CA VAL A 93 -3.11 5.52 -6.78
C VAL A 93 -2.27 6.65 -7.36
N SER A 94 -2.12 6.68 -8.68
CA SER A 94 -1.46 7.76 -9.40
C SER A 94 -2.51 8.59 -10.12
N ILE A 95 -2.45 9.91 -9.97
CA ILE A 95 -3.36 10.86 -10.59
C ILE A 95 -2.57 11.68 -11.63
N PRO A 96 -2.54 11.24 -12.91
CA PRO A 96 -1.68 11.82 -13.93
C PRO A 96 -1.93 13.30 -14.18
N GLU A 97 -3.18 13.76 -14.07
CA GLU A 97 -3.62 15.12 -14.36
C GLU A 97 -2.96 16.14 -13.42
N GLN A 98 -2.77 15.79 -12.15
CA GLN A 98 -2.05 16.62 -11.18
C GLN A 98 -0.59 16.21 -10.98
N ARG A 99 -0.13 15.14 -11.66
CA ARG A 99 1.19 14.52 -11.47
C ARG A 99 1.47 14.22 -9.99
N GLN A 100 0.48 13.69 -9.29
CA GLN A 100 0.60 13.26 -7.89
C GLN A 100 0.35 11.76 -7.77
N SER A 101 0.89 11.14 -6.73
CA SER A 101 0.56 9.77 -6.35
C SER A 101 0.35 9.68 -4.85
N PHE A 102 -0.45 8.72 -4.43
CA PHE A 102 -0.70 8.39 -3.03
C PHE A 102 -0.39 6.92 -2.82
N CYS A 103 0.59 6.66 -1.97
CA CYS A 103 1.02 5.33 -1.58
C CYS A 103 0.57 5.09 -0.15
N PHE A 104 -0.33 4.13 0.05
CA PHE A 104 -0.84 3.74 1.36
C PHE A 104 -0.12 2.48 1.79
N MET A 105 0.42 2.48 3.01
CA MET A 105 1.09 1.33 3.57
C MET A 105 0.49 0.98 4.93
N TYR A 106 0.17 -0.29 5.08
CA TYR A 106 -0.34 -0.87 6.31
C TYR A 106 0.63 -1.92 6.82
N SER A 107 0.72 -2.07 8.13
CA SER A 107 1.53 -3.13 8.72
C SER A 107 0.91 -3.66 10.00
N VAL A 108 1.16 -4.93 10.28
CA VAL A 108 0.89 -5.54 11.59
C VAL A 108 2.11 -6.33 12.03
N GLU A 109 2.49 -6.18 13.30
CA GLU A 109 3.66 -6.83 13.89
C GLU A 109 3.26 -7.76 15.04
N ASN A 110 3.77 -8.99 15.00
CA ASN A 110 3.62 -10.05 16.00
C ASN A 110 2.21 -10.14 16.63
N PRO A 111 1.15 -10.34 15.82
CA PRO A 111 -0.26 -10.29 16.23
C PRO A 111 -0.68 -11.36 17.25
N ALA A 112 0.21 -12.34 17.54
CA ALA A 112 0.11 -13.26 18.67
C ALA A 112 0.06 -12.52 20.02
N PHE A 113 0.73 -11.36 20.09
CA PHE A 113 0.76 -10.49 21.26
C PHE A 113 -0.04 -9.22 20.93
N LYS A 114 -1.13 -8.98 21.66
CA LYS A 114 -2.04 -7.85 21.38
C LYS A 114 -1.52 -6.50 21.89
N LYS A 115 -0.47 -6.52 22.70
CA LYS A 115 0.18 -5.37 23.35
C LYS A 115 1.66 -5.69 23.60
N ASP A 116 2.41 -4.68 24.06
CA ASP A 116 3.81 -4.82 24.46
C ASP A 116 3.99 -6.00 25.44
N LEU A 117 5.01 -6.83 25.17
CA LEU A 117 5.31 -8.01 25.98
C LEU A 117 5.76 -7.60 27.37
N ASN A 118 5.25 -8.28 28.40
CA ASN A 118 5.75 -8.16 29.75
C ASN A 118 7.08 -8.91 29.94
N ILE A 119 7.74 -8.74 31.10
CA ILE A 119 9.06 -9.33 31.38
C ILE A 119 9.07 -10.85 31.20
N LEU A 120 8.03 -11.56 31.64
CA LEU A 120 7.97 -13.03 31.51
C LEU A 120 7.83 -13.46 30.05
N GLU A 121 6.98 -12.77 29.29
CA GLU A 121 6.81 -13.03 27.85
C GLU A 121 8.09 -12.75 27.07
N GLN A 122 8.82 -11.68 27.40
CA GLN A 122 10.11 -11.38 26.80
C GLN A 122 11.17 -12.44 27.14
N LEU A 123 11.19 -12.97 28.36
CA LEU A 123 12.09 -14.08 28.74
C LEU A 123 11.77 -15.36 27.96
N GLN A 124 10.48 -15.65 27.74
CA GLN A 124 10.04 -16.87 27.06
C GLN A 124 10.22 -16.81 25.54
N HIS A 125 9.90 -15.67 24.93
CA HIS A 125 9.83 -15.55 23.46
C HIS A 125 10.97 -14.71 22.87
N GLY A 126 11.75 -14.02 23.71
CA GLY A 126 12.68 -12.98 23.28
C GLY A 126 11.96 -11.67 22.93
N PRO A 127 12.70 -10.62 22.56
CA PRO A 127 12.11 -9.33 22.21
C PRO A 127 11.21 -9.42 20.98
N ARG A 128 10.07 -8.72 21.02
CA ARG A 128 9.09 -8.60 19.94
C ARG A 128 8.56 -7.17 19.91
N PHE A 129 8.32 -6.68 18.70
CA PHE A 129 7.56 -5.45 18.46
C PHE A 129 6.12 -5.83 18.13
N THR A 130 5.17 -5.15 18.74
CA THR A 130 3.75 -5.37 18.49
C THR A 130 3.13 -4.09 17.99
N GLY A 131 2.15 -4.20 17.11
CA GLY A 131 1.40 -3.03 16.71
C GLY A 131 0.80 -3.11 15.33
N VAL A 132 0.19 -1.99 14.96
CA VAL A 132 -0.42 -1.75 13.66
C VAL A 132 -0.03 -0.36 13.20
N GLY A 133 0.50 -0.28 11.98
CA GLY A 133 0.85 0.97 11.32
C GLY A 133 -0.09 1.27 10.16
N ALA A 134 -0.42 2.55 9.99
CA ALA A 134 -0.99 3.10 8.76
C ALA A 134 -0.18 4.34 8.40
N GLN A 135 0.41 4.34 7.22
CA GLN A 135 1.21 5.47 6.74
C GLN A 135 0.89 5.75 5.26
N ILE A 136 1.04 7.01 4.85
CA ILE A 136 0.76 7.44 3.48
C ILE A 136 1.90 8.36 3.02
N LEU A 137 2.51 8.02 1.88
CA LEU A 137 3.33 8.93 1.08
C LEU A 137 2.42 9.54 0.02
N GLY A 138 2.10 10.81 0.17
CA GLY A 138 1.07 11.49 -0.61
C GLY A 138 1.62 12.56 -1.55
N ALA A 139 0.72 13.46 -1.96
CA ALA A 139 1.05 14.57 -2.83
C ALA A 139 2.24 15.40 -2.30
N HIS A 140 3.11 15.79 -3.21
CA HIS A 140 4.36 16.52 -2.96
C HIS A 140 5.36 15.78 -2.06
N ASP A 141 5.34 14.44 -2.07
CA ASP A 141 6.18 13.58 -1.22
C ASP A 141 5.99 13.84 0.29
N LYS A 142 4.88 14.49 0.68
CA LYS A 142 4.52 14.67 2.08
C LYS A 142 4.10 13.33 2.68
N TYR A 143 4.20 13.25 4.00
CA TYR A 143 4.00 12.02 4.72
C TYR A 143 2.94 12.14 5.83
N ILE A 144 2.33 11.04 6.20
CA ILE A 144 1.55 10.92 7.44
C ILE A 144 1.70 9.49 7.95
N CYS A 145 1.79 9.32 9.26
CA CYS A 145 1.90 8.02 9.89
C CYS A 145 1.12 8.03 11.20
N GLN A 146 0.30 7.01 11.39
CA GLN A 146 -0.37 6.71 12.64
C GLN A 146 -0.02 5.29 13.06
N TYR A 147 0.48 5.15 14.29
CA TYR A 147 0.93 3.87 14.81
C TYR A 147 0.41 3.59 16.21
N SER A 148 -0.09 2.37 16.41
CA SER A 148 -0.46 1.82 17.70
C SER A 148 0.44 0.63 18.02
N LYS A 149 0.92 0.54 19.26
CA LYS A 149 1.61 -0.68 19.74
C LYS A 149 0.65 -1.83 20.05
N GLU A 150 -0.64 -1.55 20.06
CA GLU A 150 -1.68 -2.54 20.29
C GLU A 150 -2.38 -2.92 18.99
N SER A 151 -2.68 -4.21 18.84
CA SER A 151 -3.25 -4.82 17.63
C SER A 151 -4.62 -5.46 17.87
N HIS A 152 -5.30 -5.09 18.95
CA HIS A 152 -6.59 -5.70 19.35
C HIS A 152 -7.74 -5.39 18.37
N ASN A 153 -7.66 -4.29 17.63
CA ASN A 153 -8.68 -3.88 16.64
C ASN A 153 -8.30 -4.23 15.19
N PHE A 154 -7.16 -4.88 14.98
CA PHE A 154 -6.76 -5.30 13.65
C PHE A 154 -7.46 -6.60 13.26
N TRP A 155 -7.87 -6.69 12.00
CA TRP A 155 -8.35 -7.91 11.39
C TRP A 155 -7.83 -8.02 9.96
N GLY A 156 -7.65 -9.27 9.51
CA GLY A 156 -7.27 -9.61 8.15
C GLY A 156 -7.99 -10.90 7.72
N SER A 157 -8.54 -10.91 6.51
CA SER A 157 -9.16 -12.10 5.93
C SER A 157 -8.10 -13.12 5.57
N ARG A 158 -8.28 -14.38 5.99
CA ARG A 158 -7.31 -15.46 5.73
C ARG A 158 -7.17 -15.83 4.24
N HIS A 159 -8.17 -15.50 3.41
CA HIS A 159 -8.30 -16.03 2.04
C HIS A 159 -8.54 -14.97 0.95
N GLU A 160 -8.57 -13.69 1.31
CA GLU A 160 -8.72 -12.59 0.34
C GLU A 160 -7.99 -11.36 0.88
N LEU A 161 -7.55 -10.48 -0.02
CA LEU A 161 -6.90 -9.22 0.33
C LEU A 161 -7.94 -8.28 0.95
N MET A 162 -8.24 -8.50 2.22
CA MET A 162 -9.16 -7.69 3.00
C MET A 162 -8.58 -7.53 4.39
N LEU A 163 -8.42 -6.29 4.83
CA LEU A 163 -7.95 -5.99 6.17
C LEU A 163 -8.51 -4.66 6.66
N GLY A 164 -8.42 -4.46 7.96
CA GLY A 164 -8.76 -3.19 8.57
C GLY A 164 -8.23 -3.06 9.98
N ASN A 165 -8.21 -1.83 10.46
CA ASN A 165 -7.89 -1.52 11.84
C ASN A 165 -8.69 -0.29 12.29
N SER A 166 -9.08 -0.28 13.56
CA SER A 166 -9.63 0.91 14.22
C SER A 166 -8.64 1.42 15.26
N PHE A 167 -8.07 2.60 15.04
CA PHE A 167 -7.26 3.29 16.06
C PHE A 167 -8.13 3.91 17.13
N SER A 168 -9.30 4.42 16.74
CA SER A 168 -10.33 4.89 17.67
C SER A 168 -11.73 4.62 17.12
N VAL A 169 -12.66 4.32 18.03
CA VAL A 169 -14.06 4.00 17.72
C VAL A 169 -15.01 4.99 18.38
N GLN A 170 -16.20 5.12 17.82
CA GLN A 170 -17.26 5.95 18.38
C GLN A 170 -17.76 5.37 19.71
N THR A 171 -18.07 6.23 20.66
CA THR A 171 -18.50 5.83 22.01
C THR A 171 -19.66 4.83 21.96
N GLY A 172 -19.49 3.70 22.65
CA GLY A 172 -20.49 2.62 22.70
C GLY A 172 -20.60 1.76 21.43
N LYS A 173 -19.72 1.96 20.43
CA LYS A 173 -19.63 1.11 19.24
C LYS A 173 -18.47 0.12 19.37
N GLN A 174 -18.63 -1.02 18.70
CA GLN A 174 -17.58 -2.03 18.57
C GLN A 174 -16.81 -1.81 17.25
N PRO A 175 -15.49 -2.01 17.23
CA PRO A 175 -14.71 -1.96 16.00
C PRO A 175 -15.19 -3.05 15.02
N PRO A 176 -15.18 -2.79 13.70
CA PRO A 176 -15.34 -3.85 12.71
C PRO A 176 -14.25 -4.92 12.86
N ASN A 177 -14.60 -6.18 12.62
CA ASN A 177 -13.69 -7.33 12.61
C ASN A 177 -13.68 -8.08 11.26
N SER A 178 -14.38 -7.52 10.27
CA SER A 178 -14.47 -7.97 8.88
C SER A 178 -14.89 -6.78 8.02
N GLU A 179 -14.93 -6.98 6.70
CA GLU A 179 -15.46 -5.97 5.79
C GLU A 179 -16.88 -5.58 6.17
N VAL A 180 -17.11 -4.27 6.29
CA VAL A 180 -18.44 -3.66 6.44
C VAL A 180 -18.66 -2.58 5.38
N PRO A 181 -19.92 -2.28 5.01
CA PRO A 181 -20.24 -1.18 4.12
C PRO A 181 -19.71 0.17 4.64
N PRO A 182 -19.38 1.14 3.76
CA PRO A 182 -18.81 2.43 4.13
C PRO A 182 -19.63 3.19 5.18
N GLN A 183 -20.95 3.15 5.06
CA GLN A 183 -21.85 3.82 5.99
C GLN A 183 -21.79 3.21 7.40
N VAL A 184 -21.57 1.89 7.49
CA VAL A 184 -21.40 1.19 8.77
C VAL A 184 -20.03 1.49 9.36
N PHE A 185 -18.98 1.53 8.55
CA PHE A 185 -17.64 1.92 8.97
C PHE A 185 -17.64 3.34 9.55
N ASN A 186 -18.18 4.32 8.81
CA ASN A 186 -18.25 5.73 9.19
C ASN A 186 -19.08 5.98 10.46
N GLN A 187 -20.00 5.08 10.82
CA GLN A 187 -20.77 5.13 12.08
C GLN A 187 -20.06 4.50 13.27
N ARG A 188 -18.94 3.80 13.07
CA ARG A 188 -18.25 3.02 14.11
C ARG A 188 -16.82 3.49 14.35
N VAL A 189 -16.11 3.84 13.29
CA VAL A 189 -14.68 4.15 13.32
C VAL A 189 -14.49 5.66 13.22
N ILE A 190 -13.72 6.23 14.15
CA ILE A 190 -13.34 7.65 14.11
C ILE A 190 -12.02 7.77 13.34
N GLU A 191 -11.00 7.00 13.72
CA GLU A 191 -9.70 6.90 13.04
C GLU A 191 -9.37 5.44 12.78
N GLY A 192 -8.94 5.12 11.56
CA GLY A 192 -8.73 3.76 11.11
C GLY A 192 -8.89 3.63 9.60
N PHE A 193 -8.81 2.40 9.12
CA PHE A 193 -8.94 2.08 7.71
C PHE A 193 -9.60 0.73 7.51
N GLN A 194 -10.17 0.55 6.32
CA GLN A 194 -10.55 -0.76 5.78
C GLN A 194 -10.22 -0.75 4.29
N VAL A 195 -9.58 -1.84 3.85
CA VAL A 195 -9.21 -2.02 2.45
C VAL A 195 -9.56 -3.43 1.99
N THR A 196 -10.00 -3.51 0.74
CA THR A 196 -10.32 -4.71 -0.01
C THR A 196 -9.72 -4.58 -1.42
N PRO A 197 -9.83 -5.58 -2.31
CA PRO A 197 -9.35 -5.43 -3.67
C PRO A 197 -10.16 -4.41 -4.50
N LEU A 198 -11.38 -4.07 -4.07
CA LEU A 198 -12.34 -3.25 -4.83
C LEU A 198 -12.72 -1.94 -4.13
N TRP A 199 -12.36 -1.80 -2.86
CA TRP A 199 -12.77 -0.68 -2.03
C TRP A 199 -11.68 -0.30 -1.02
N HIS A 200 -11.44 1.00 -0.88
CA HIS A 200 -10.49 1.53 0.07
C HIS A 200 -11.03 2.80 0.74
N GLN A 201 -11.05 2.81 2.07
CA GLN A 201 -11.48 3.96 2.85
C GLN A 201 -10.70 4.08 4.16
N GLY A 202 -10.64 5.30 4.68
CA GLY A 202 -10.12 5.52 6.01
C GLY A 202 -9.92 6.98 6.36
N PHE A 203 -9.49 7.18 7.60
CA PHE A 203 -9.11 8.47 8.15
C PHE A 203 -8.01 8.26 9.19
N ILE A 204 -6.91 8.97 9.03
CA ILE A 204 -5.80 8.97 10.00
C ILE A 204 -5.31 10.39 10.27
N ARG A 205 -4.63 10.55 11.39
CA ARG A 205 -4.02 11.82 11.82
C ARG A 205 -2.55 11.61 12.12
N ASP A 206 -1.76 12.65 11.90
CA ASP A 206 -0.37 12.65 12.34
C ASP A 206 -0.33 12.50 13.87
N ASP A 207 0.40 11.48 14.34
CA ASP A 207 0.55 11.21 15.77
C ASP A 207 1.71 12.00 16.41
N GLY A 208 2.38 12.83 15.62
CA GLY A 208 3.48 13.70 16.06
C GLY A 208 4.81 12.96 16.23
N ARG A 209 4.91 11.69 15.82
CA ARG A 209 6.15 10.87 15.96
C ARG A 209 6.99 10.84 14.69
N THR A 210 6.70 11.71 13.72
CA THR A 210 7.44 11.83 12.46
C THR A 210 8.20 13.17 12.42
N SER A 211 9.35 13.23 13.09
CA SER A 211 10.19 14.43 13.13
C SER A 211 11.15 14.57 11.93
N TYR A 212 11.24 13.55 11.09
CA TYR A 212 12.27 13.39 10.05
C TYR A 212 11.74 13.54 8.62
N ALA A 213 10.45 13.83 8.44
CA ALA A 213 9.81 14.05 7.15
C ALA A 213 8.79 15.19 7.24
N GLU A 214 8.48 15.85 6.12
CA GLU A 214 7.40 16.83 6.06
C GLU A 214 6.05 16.11 6.15
N THR A 215 5.19 16.53 7.10
CA THR A 215 3.90 15.88 7.33
C THR A 215 2.68 16.73 6.98
N VAL A 216 1.56 16.07 6.72
CA VAL A 216 0.21 16.68 6.79
C VAL A 216 -0.49 16.30 8.09
N LYS A 217 -1.41 17.14 8.56
CA LYS A 217 -2.11 16.90 9.84
C LYS A 217 -3.09 15.73 9.78
N THR A 218 -3.77 15.57 8.65
CA THR A 218 -4.85 14.61 8.48
C THR A 218 -4.89 14.09 7.04
N ALA A 219 -5.32 12.84 6.89
CA ALA A 219 -5.66 12.26 5.60
C ALA A 219 -6.98 11.51 5.71
N ARG A 220 -7.88 11.71 4.75
CA ARG A 220 -9.16 10.99 4.62
C ARG A 220 -9.33 10.54 3.18
N TRP A 221 -9.81 9.34 2.95
CA TRP A 221 -9.99 8.86 1.58
C TRP A 221 -11.17 7.91 1.48
N GLU A 222 -11.73 7.86 0.28
CA GLU A 222 -12.75 6.89 -0.10
C GLU A 222 -12.69 6.70 -1.62
N TYR A 223 -12.39 5.49 -2.07
CA TYR A 223 -12.35 5.16 -3.48
C TYR A 223 -12.64 3.68 -3.76
N SER A 224 -13.18 3.42 -4.95
CA SER A 224 -13.34 2.09 -5.52
C SER A 224 -12.22 1.79 -6.51
N THR A 225 -11.89 0.51 -6.69
CA THR A 225 -10.86 0.07 -7.63
C THR A 225 -11.40 -1.04 -8.53
N ARG A 226 -11.11 -0.94 -9.82
CA ARG A 226 -11.32 -1.98 -10.81
C ARG A 226 -9.96 -2.57 -11.22
N PRO A 227 -9.64 -3.81 -10.80
CA PRO A 227 -8.40 -4.47 -11.22
C PRO A 227 -8.37 -4.70 -12.74
N VAL A 228 -7.20 -4.49 -13.35
CA VAL A 228 -6.95 -4.74 -14.77
C VAL A 228 -5.89 -5.83 -14.96
N TYR A 229 -4.81 -5.78 -14.17
CA TYR A 229 -3.74 -6.77 -14.19
C TYR A 229 -3.55 -7.39 -12.80
N GLY A 230 -3.52 -8.72 -12.74
CA GLY A 230 -3.08 -9.48 -11.58
C GLY A 230 -1.58 -9.76 -11.63
N TRP A 231 -1.17 -11.03 -11.51
CA TRP A 231 0.21 -11.48 -11.74
C TRP A 231 0.20 -12.65 -12.74
N GLY A 232 -0.06 -12.33 -14.01
CA GLY A 232 -0.37 -13.31 -15.06
C GLY A 232 -1.07 -12.64 -16.24
N ASP A 233 -1.21 -13.36 -17.36
CA ASP A 233 -1.97 -12.84 -18.50
C ASP A 233 -3.43 -12.57 -18.12
N VAL A 234 -4.04 -11.58 -18.76
CA VAL A 234 -5.47 -11.31 -18.59
C VAL A 234 -6.28 -12.49 -19.14
N GLY A 235 -7.22 -12.99 -18.35
CA GLY A 235 -8.03 -14.17 -18.70
C GLY A 235 -7.34 -15.52 -18.43
N SER A 236 -6.10 -15.51 -17.93
CA SER A 236 -5.36 -16.71 -17.55
C SER A 236 -5.26 -16.88 -16.03
N LYS A 237 -4.74 -18.03 -15.60
CA LYS A 237 -4.43 -18.28 -14.19
C LYS A 237 -3.36 -17.31 -13.68
N GLN A 238 -3.64 -16.67 -12.56
CA GLN A 238 -2.71 -15.78 -11.87
C GLN A 238 -1.69 -16.58 -11.05
N LYS A 239 -0.47 -16.07 -10.93
CA LYS A 239 0.70 -16.76 -10.39
C LYS A 239 1.14 -16.21 -9.03
N SER A 240 1.84 -17.03 -8.26
CA SER A 240 2.60 -16.57 -7.09
C SER A 240 3.87 -15.87 -7.56
N THR A 241 4.14 -14.67 -7.05
CA THR A 241 5.31 -13.86 -7.43
C THR A 241 6.64 -14.56 -7.12
N ALA A 242 6.68 -15.36 -6.06
CA ALA A 242 7.88 -16.10 -5.62
C ALA A 242 7.79 -17.62 -5.88
N GLY A 243 6.85 -18.05 -6.75
CA GLY A 243 6.59 -19.46 -7.03
C GLY A 243 5.89 -20.19 -5.89
N TRP A 244 5.73 -21.51 -6.03
CA TRP A 244 4.93 -22.33 -5.10
C TRP A 244 5.51 -22.43 -3.69
N LEU A 245 6.82 -22.20 -3.53
CA LEU A 245 7.50 -22.23 -2.23
C LEU A 245 7.05 -21.09 -1.31
N ALA A 246 6.43 -20.04 -1.84
CA ALA A 246 5.83 -18.96 -1.05
C ALA A 246 4.68 -19.42 -0.14
N ALA A 247 4.14 -20.64 -0.37
CA ALA A 247 3.19 -21.32 0.51
C ALA A 247 3.74 -21.65 1.91
N PHE A 248 5.06 -21.63 2.09
CA PHE A 248 5.71 -22.05 3.30
C PHE A 248 6.63 -20.96 3.83
N PRO A 249 6.84 -20.84 5.15
CA PRO A 249 7.70 -19.83 5.76
C PRO A 249 9.19 -20.20 5.59
N VAL A 250 9.65 -20.25 4.33
CA VAL A 250 10.98 -20.76 3.97
C VAL A 250 11.90 -19.66 3.46
N PHE A 251 11.36 -18.66 2.74
CA PHE A 251 12.14 -17.60 2.09
C PHE A 251 11.67 -16.20 2.50
N GLU A 252 11.94 -15.84 3.75
CA GLU A 252 11.43 -14.59 4.32
C GLU A 252 12.38 -13.38 4.10
N PRO A 253 11.80 -12.17 3.94
CA PRO A 253 10.38 -11.92 3.75
C PRO A 253 9.91 -12.36 2.36
N HIS A 254 8.67 -12.83 2.30
CA HIS A 254 7.96 -13.11 1.06
C HIS A 254 7.37 -11.81 0.50
N TRP A 255 7.06 -11.84 -0.80
CA TRP A 255 6.50 -10.71 -1.53
C TRP A 255 5.50 -11.22 -2.57
N GLN A 256 4.34 -10.57 -2.66
CA GLN A 256 3.29 -10.89 -3.62
C GLN A 256 2.69 -9.61 -4.19
N ILE A 257 2.62 -9.54 -5.52
CA ILE A 257 1.83 -8.51 -6.21
C ILE A 257 0.38 -8.96 -6.19
N CYS A 258 -0.49 -8.15 -5.57
CA CYS A 258 -1.92 -8.44 -5.47
C CYS A 258 -2.72 -7.82 -6.63
N MET A 259 -2.19 -6.76 -7.25
CA MET A 259 -2.72 -6.11 -8.45
C MET A 259 -1.60 -5.32 -9.13
N ALA A 260 -1.11 -5.79 -10.29
CA ALA A 260 -0.06 -5.10 -11.04
C ALA A 260 -0.57 -3.84 -11.79
N GLY A 261 -1.89 -3.73 -11.94
CA GLY A 261 -2.55 -2.57 -12.55
C GLY A 261 -4.05 -2.59 -12.27
N GLY A 262 -4.61 -1.42 -11.98
CA GLY A 262 -6.05 -1.22 -11.81
C GLY A 262 -6.41 0.25 -12.04
N LEU A 263 -7.70 0.53 -12.05
CA LEU A 263 -8.24 1.87 -12.24
C LEU A 263 -9.13 2.23 -11.05
N SER A 264 -8.80 3.31 -10.36
CA SER A 264 -9.50 3.75 -9.15
C SER A 264 -10.29 5.02 -9.41
N THR A 265 -11.46 5.11 -8.79
CA THR A 265 -12.34 6.28 -8.86
C THR A 265 -12.76 6.65 -7.45
N GLY A 266 -12.64 7.94 -7.10
CA GLY A 266 -12.98 8.44 -5.78
C GLY A 266 -12.21 9.70 -5.42
N TRP A 267 -11.87 9.83 -4.13
CA TRP A 267 -11.25 11.04 -3.61
C TRP A 267 -10.30 10.77 -2.43
N ILE A 268 -9.33 11.66 -2.28
CA ILE A 268 -8.40 11.73 -1.16
C ILE A 268 -8.32 13.18 -0.67
N GLU A 269 -8.68 13.42 0.58
CA GLU A 269 -8.40 14.65 1.30
C GLU A 269 -7.04 14.54 2.00
N TRP A 270 -6.15 15.45 1.66
CA TRP A 270 -4.76 15.48 2.07
C TRP A 270 -4.43 16.82 2.70
N GLY A 271 -4.44 16.87 4.04
CA GLY A 271 -4.41 18.13 4.77
C GLY A 271 -5.62 18.99 4.43
N ASP A 272 -5.37 20.16 3.84
CA ASP A 272 -6.39 21.14 3.46
C ASP A 272 -6.84 21.02 1.99
N GLU A 273 -6.28 20.07 1.23
CA GLU A 273 -6.56 19.88 -0.19
C GLU A 273 -7.34 18.58 -0.45
N ARG A 274 -8.17 18.58 -1.51
CA ARG A 274 -8.92 17.40 -1.95
C ARG A 274 -8.57 17.07 -3.40
N TYR A 275 -8.19 15.82 -3.62
CA TYR A 275 -7.86 15.24 -4.90
C TYR A 275 -9.00 14.32 -5.31
N GLU A 276 -9.69 14.64 -6.40
CA GLU A 276 -10.74 13.80 -6.98
C GLU A 276 -10.24 13.23 -8.30
N PHE A 277 -10.56 11.97 -8.55
CA PHE A 277 -10.02 11.23 -9.67
C PHE A 277 -10.97 10.15 -10.16
N GLU A 278 -10.93 9.89 -11.46
CA GLU A 278 -11.72 8.89 -12.15
C GLU A 278 -10.80 8.01 -13.00
N ASP A 279 -10.97 6.69 -12.90
CA ASP A 279 -10.15 5.68 -13.58
C ASP A 279 -8.62 5.93 -13.44
N ALA A 280 -8.18 6.37 -12.26
CA ALA A 280 -6.79 6.65 -11.95
C ALA A 280 -5.94 5.36 -11.83
N PRO A 281 -4.78 5.25 -12.52
CA PRO A 281 -3.91 4.08 -12.45
C PRO A 281 -3.53 3.71 -11.02
N SER A 282 -3.62 2.42 -10.70
CA SER A 282 -3.48 1.91 -9.34
C SER A 282 -2.69 0.60 -9.28
N TYR A 283 -2.12 0.32 -8.11
CA TYR A 283 -1.27 -0.84 -7.85
C TYR A 283 -1.45 -1.37 -6.42
N CYS A 284 -1.23 -2.67 -6.20
CA CYS A 284 -1.18 -3.24 -4.86
C CYS A 284 -0.22 -4.43 -4.75
N GLU A 285 0.51 -4.47 -3.65
CA GLU A 285 1.38 -5.57 -3.24
C GLU A 285 1.36 -5.77 -1.72
N LYS A 286 2.03 -6.83 -1.27
CA LYS A 286 2.26 -7.09 0.14
C LYS A 286 3.50 -7.93 0.38
N ASN A 287 3.97 -7.91 1.62
CA ASN A 287 5.11 -8.66 2.10
C ASN A 287 4.82 -9.26 3.48
N TRP A 288 5.43 -10.40 3.80
CA TRP A 288 5.29 -11.04 5.12
C TRP A 288 6.52 -11.85 5.49
N GLY A 289 6.81 -11.96 6.79
CA GLY A 289 7.91 -12.78 7.30
C GLY A 289 8.41 -12.30 8.65
N GLY A 290 9.66 -12.57 9.00
CA GLY A 290 10.27 -12.13 10.26
C GLY A 290 10.62 -10.63 10.35
N GLY A 291 10.86 -9.97 9.22
CA GLY A 291 11.16 -8.53 9.11
C GLY A 291 11.49 -8.11 7.68
N PHE A 292 11.57 -6.80 7.45
CA PHE A 292 11.89 -6.18 6.17
C PHE A 292 13.29 -6.61 5.67
N PRO A 293 13.54 -6.68 4.34
CA PRO A 293 14.84 -7.12 3.81
C PRO A 293 15.99 -6.24 4.30
N ARG A 294 17.17 -6.85 4.50
CA ARG A 294 18.40 -6.12 4.88
C ARG A 294 18.87 -5.14 3.81
N LYS A 295 18.52 -5.39 2.56
CA LYS A 295 18.80 -4.54 1.40
C LYS A 295 17.71 -4.77 0.37
N TRP A 296 17.13 -3.70 -0.17
CA TRP A 296 15.96 -3.74 -1.03
C TRP A 296 15.99 -2.56 -2.03
N PHE A 297 15.66 -2.81 -3.28
CA PHE A 297 15.29 -1.76 -4.23
C PHE A 297 13.95 -2.12 -4.87
N TRP A 298 13.24 -1.09 -5.32
CA TRP A 298 11.96 -1.27 -5.99
C TRP A 298 11.70 -0.13 -6.97
N VAL A 299 11.06 -0.45 -8.09
CA VAL A 299 10.64 0.48 -9.14
C VAL A 299 9.26 0.03 -9.63
N GLN A 300 8.30 0.96 -9.65
CA GLN A 300 6.93 0.62 -10.04
C GLN A 300 6.26 1.79 -10.77
N CYS A 301 5.55 1.47 -11.86
CA CYS A 301 4.87 2.49 -12.66
C CYS A 301 3.68 1.91 -13.43
N ASN A 302 2.57 2.67 -13.48
CA ASN A 302 1.43 2.41 -14.37
C ASN A 302 1.08 3.60 -15.26
N VAL A 303 1.88 4.68 -15.21
CA VAL A 303 1.63 5.91 -15.98
C VAL A 303 2.74 6.07 -17.00
N PHE A 304 2.46 5.77 -18.26
CA PHE A 304 3.46 5.79 -19.33
C PHE A 304 3.01 6.62 -20.52
N LYS A 305 3.99 7.23 -21.19
CA LYS A 305 3.87 7.81 -22.53
C LYS A 305 4.58 6.91 -23.54
N GLY A 306 4.03 6.82 -24.75
CA GLY A 306 4.64 6.07 -25.86
C GLY A 306 4.01 4.71 -26.17
N ALA A 307 3.00 4.28 -25.42
CA ALA A 307 2.22 3.07 -25.71
C ALA A 307 0.73 3.39 -25.89
N SER A 308 0.06 2.55 -26.67
CA SER A 308 -1.40 2.51 -26.75
C SER A 308 -1.94 1.56 -25.68
N GLY A 309 -2.76 2.06 -24.77
CA GLY A 309 -3.37 1.26 -23.70
C GLY A 309 -2.55 1.22 -22.41
N GLU A 310 -2.98 0.39 -21.45
CA GLU A 310 -2.39 0.32 -20.12
C GLU A 310 -1.09 -0.49 -20.11
N VAL A 311 -0.05 0.09 -19.48
CA VAL A 311 1.22 -0.56 -19.22
C VAL A 311 1.42 -0.62 -17.71
N GLY A 312 1.75 -1.80 -17.19
CA GLY A 312 2.13 -1.98 -15.78
C GLY A 312 3.57 -2.45 -15.67
N LEU A 313 4.36 -1.81 -14.82
CA LEU A 313 5.71 -2.21 -14.47
C LEU A 313 5.80 -2.43 -12.96
N THR A 314 6.33 -3.59 -12.58
CA THR A 314 6.84 -3.86 -11.23
C THR A 314 8.24 -4.43 -11.36
N CYS A 315 9.19 -3.84 -10.66
CA CYS A 315 10.56 -4.35 -10.53
C CYS A 315 10.97 -4.24 -9.07
N GLY A 316 11.59 -5.29 -8.55
CA GLY A 316 12.09 -5.28 -7.17
C GLY A 316 13.18 -6.31 -6.98
N GLY A 317 14.06 -6.05 -6.04
CA GLY A 317 15.12 -6.97 -5.68
C GLY A 317 15.64 -6.72 -4.27
N GLY A 318 16.11 -7.78 -3.64
CA GLY A 318 16.57 -7.74 -2.26
C GLY A 318 17.45 -8.91 -1.85
N LEU A 319 18.06 -8.76 -0.68
CA LEU A 319 18.72 -9.86 0.02
C LEU A 319 17.69 -10.68 0.76
N ARG A 320 17.41 -11.88 0.24
CA ARG A 320 16.46 -12.83 0.83
C ARG A 320 17.21 -13.84 1.68
N GLN A 321 16.74 -14.06 2.91
CA GLN A 321 17.35 -15.05 3.79
C GLN A 321 16.97 -16.47 3.31
N LEU A 322 17.97 -17.35 3.20
CA LEU A 322 17.77 -18.75 2.88
C LEU A 322 17.55 -19.57 4.16
N PRO A 323 16.75 -20.65 4.10
CA PRO A 323 16.55 -21.54 5.24
C PRO A 323 17.87 -22.27 5.59
N GLY A 324 18.25 -22.29 6.86
CA GLY A 324 19.44 -23.01 7.33
C GLY A 324 19.91 -22.56 8.72
N LEU A 325 20.92 -23.27 9.26
CA LEU A 325 21.56 -22.93 10.54
C LEU A 325 22.48 -21.70 10.44
N ASN A 326 22.87 -21.30 9.23
CA ASN A 326 23.76 -20.17 8.97
C ASN A 326 22.95 -19.00 8.39
N GLU A 327 23.41 -17.77 8.62
CA GLU A 327 22.86 -16.57 7.98
C GLU A 327 23.30 -16.48 6.51
N THR A 328 22.72 -17.31 5.65
CA THR A 328 22.93 -17.27 4.21
C THR A 328 21.87 -16.42 3.53
N PHE A 329 22.29 -15.59 2.57
CA PHE A 329 21.42 -14.72 1.80
C PHE A 329 21.61 -15.00 0.31
N GLU A 330 20.52 -14.87 -0.46
CA GLU A 330 20.58 -14.86 -1.91
C GLU A 330 20.19 -13.50 -2.48
N ASN A 331 20.68 -13.24 -3.67
CA ASN A 331 20.30 -12.11 -4.50
C ASN A 331 19.06 -12.51 -5.30
N ALA A 332 17.89 -12.07 -4.84
CA ALA A 332 16.62 -12.27 -5.53
C ALA A 332 16.14 -10.96 -6.15
N ALA A 333 15.69 -11.02 -7.39
CA ALA A 333 15.08 -9.89 -8.08
C ALA A 333 14.11 -10.39 -9.14
N LEU A 334 13.17 -9.53 -9.54
CA LEU A 334 12.24 -9.79 -10.62
C LEU A 334 11.86 -8.51 -11.36
N ILE A 335 11.36 -8.73 -12.58
CA ILE A 335 10.68 -7.71 -13.39
C ILE A 335 9.39 -8.34 -13.93
N GLY A 336 8.28 -7.66 -13.73
CA GLY A 336 7.00 -7.95 -14.35
C GLY A 336 6.54 -6.78 -15.20
N VAL A 337 6.30 -7.01 -16.48
CA VAL A 337 5.71 -6.02 -17.40
C VAL A 337 4.38 -6.54 -17.91
N HIS A 338 3.33 -5.73 -17.82
CA HIS A 338 2.02 -6.01 -18.42
C HIS A 338 1.78 -5.02 -19.55
N HIS A 339 1.45 -5.52 -20.74
CA HIS A 339 1.11 -4.69 -21.90
C HIS A 339 0.20 -5.48 -22.85
N GLY A 340 -0.91 -4.88 -23.28
CA GLY A 340 -1.85 -5.53 -24.22
C GLY A 340 -2.48 -6.82 -23.69
N GLY A 341 -2.64 -6.95 -22.37
CA GLY A 341 -3.16 -8.16 -21.72
C GLY A 341 -2.14 -9.28 -21.54
N ILE A 342 -0.89 -9.10 -21.98
CA ILE A 342 0.21 -10.08 -21.88
C ILE A 342 1.09 -9.73 -20.68
N PHE A 343 1.51 -10.75 -19.94
CA PHE A 343 2.45 -10.66 -18.83
C PHE A 343 3.84 -11.19 -19.21
N TYR A 344 4.82 -10.30 -19.21
CA TYR A 344 6.23 -10.59 -19.44
C TYR A 344 6.95 -10.69 -18.10
N GLU A 345 7.31 -11.91 -17.70
CA GLU A 345 7.89 -12.23 -16.41
C GLU A 345 9.39 -12.55 -16.53
N PHE A 346 10.19 -11.89 -15.69
CA PHE A 346 11.61 -12.15 -15.53
C PHE A 346 11.90 -12.41 -14.06
N VAL A 347 12.15 -13.67 -13.72
CA VAL A 347 12.34 -14.18 -12.36
C VAL A 347 13.50 -15.20 -12.36
N PRO A 348 14.12 -15.50 -11.20
CA PRO A 348 15.36 -16.29 -11.17
C PRO A 348 15.28 -17.71 -11.76
N TRP A 349 14.08 -18.28 -11.88
CA TRP A 349 13.87 -19.62 -12.46
C TRP A 349 13.56 -19.62 -13.96
N ASN A 350 13.21 -18.48 -14.55
CA ASN A 350 12.92 -18.38 -16.00
C ASN A 350 13.85 -17.42 -16.75
N GLY A 351 14.72 -16.70 -16.03
CA GLY A 351 15.58 -15.69 -16.61
C GLY A 351 16.65 -15.21 -15.63
N VAL A 352 17.35 -14.17 -16.06
CA VAL A 352 18.41 -13.52 -15.30
C VAL A 352 18.08 -12.04 -15.20
N VAL A 353 18.09 -11.51 -13.99
CA VAL A 353 17.97 -10.07 -13.72
C VAL A 353 19.30 -9.55 -13.21
N GLU A 354 19.78 -8.44 -13.76
CA GLU A 354 21.00 -7.73 -13.39
C GLU A 354 20.64 -6.30 -13.05
N TRP A 355 21.30 -5.73 -12.05
CA TRP A 355 21.03 -4.38 -11.59
C TRP A 355 22.28 -3.61 -11.20
N GLU A 356 22.16 -2.29 -11.32
CA GLU A 356 23.03 -1.28 -10.76
C GLU A 356 22.16 -0.20 -10.11
N VAL A 357 22.13 -0.18 -8.78
CA VAL A 357 21.30 0.76 -8.00
C VAL A 357 22.21 1.59 -7.11
N ALA A 358 22.17 2.91 -7.25
CA ALA A 358 22.92 3.82 -6.39
C ALA A 358 22.37 3.79 -4.96
N GLU A 359 23.09 4.38 -4.01
CA GLU A 359 22.55 4.61 -2.65
C GLU A 359 21.25 5.41 -2.70
N TRP A 360 21.10 6.30 -3.69
CA TRP A 360 19.86 6.95 -4.05
C TRP A 360 19.94 7.57 -5.45
N GLY A 361 18.79 7.75 -6.10
CA GLY A 361 18.66 8.64 -7.26
C GLY A 361 18.88 7.97 -8.61
N TYR A 362 19.32 6.71 -8.64
CA TYR A 362 19.55 5.96 -9.87
C TYR A 362 19.31 4.46 -9.71
N TRP A 363 18.53 3.90 -10.64
CA TRP A 363 18.23 2.48 -10.76
C TRP A 363 18.36 2.09 -12.23
N HIS A 364 19.27 1.16 -12.53
CA HIS A 364 19.34 0.51 -13.83
C HIS A 364 19.16 -0.98 -13.64
N VAL A 365 18.15 -1.56 -14.29
CA VAL A 365 17.84 -2.98 -14.17
C VAL A 365 17.59 -3.54 -15.56
N THR A 366 18.26 -4.65 -15.86
CA THR A 366 18.08 -5.38 -17.11
C THR A 366 17.70 -6.81 -16.80
N ALA A 367 16.93 -7.43 -17.68
CA ALA A 367 16.71 -8.86 -17.59
C ALA A 367 16.55 -9.51 -18.95
N GLN A 368 16.79 -10.81 -18.99
CA GLN A 368 16.58 -11.63 -20.16
C GLN A 368 16.12 -13.03 -19.78
N ASN A 369 15.19 -13.57 -20.57
CA ASN A 369 14.78 -14.98 -20.54
C ASN A 369 15.02 -15.59 -21.94
N GLU A 370 14.46 -16.77 -22.21
CA GLU A 370 14.63 -17.45 -23.51
C GLU A 370 14.11 -16.63 -24.70
N THR A 371 13.03 -15.87 -24.51
CA THR A 371 12.26 -15.26 -25.60
C THR A 371 12.30 -13.73 -25.61
N HIS A 372 12.66 -13.09 -24.50
CA HIS A 372 12.57 -11.64 -24.32
C HIS A 372 13.78 -11.05 -23.60
N LYS A 373 13.98 -9.74 -23.82
CA LYS A 373 14.89 -8.88 -23.08
C LYS A 373 14.12 -7.66 -22.58
N VAL A 374 14.43 -7.16 -21.39
CA VAL A 374 13.88 -5.92 -20.84
C VAL A 374 15.00 -5.07 -20.25
N GLU A 375 14.86 -3.76 -20.36
CA GLU A 375 15.74 -2.78 -19.76
C GLU A 375 14.88 -1.65 -19.19
N LEU A 376 15.18 -1.26 -17.96
CA LEU A 376 14.61 -0.09 -17.34
C LEU A 376 15.70 0.75 -16.67
N GLU A 377 15.59 2.07 -16.86
CA GLU A 377 16.45 3.05 -16.22
C GLU A 377 15.56 4.09 -15.55
N ALA A 378 15.68 4.23 -14.24
CA ALA A 378 14.99 5.23 -13.46
C ALA A 378 15.98 6.17 -12.77
N SER A 379 15.66 7.46 -12.71
CA SER A 379 16.44 8.44 -11.98
C SER A 379 15.57 9.54 -11.37
N THR A 380 16.03 10.10 -10.27
CA THR A 380 15.38 11.23 -9.61
C THR A 380 16.41 12.18 -9.02
N LYS A 381 16.05 13.48 -8.96
CA LYS A 381 16.78 14.51 -8.23
C LYS A 381 16.10 14.86 -6.90
N ASP A 382 14.87 14.39 -6.70
CA ASP A 382 14.15 14.58 -5.45
C ASP A 382 14.87 13.84 -4.32
N PRO A 383 14.92 14.41 -3.11
CA PRO A 383 15.63 13.80 -1.99
C PRO A 383 15.00 12.47 -1.55
N GLY A 384 13.72 12.26 -1.90
CA GLY A 384 12.87 11.18 -1.41
C GLY A 384 12.41 11.41 0.02
N THR A 385 11.42 10.64 0.43
CA THR A 385 10.84 10.68 1.76
C THR A 385 11.17 9.40 2.51
N THR A 386 11.68 9.54 3.72
CA THR A 386 11.98 8.41 4.60
C THR A 386 10.69 7.79 5.12
N LEU A 387 10.49 6.50 4.83
CA LEU A 387 9.34 5.70 5.24
C LEU A 387 9.74 4.70 6.33
N ARG A 388 8.75 4.25 7.11
CA ARG A 388 8.97 3.19 8.09
C ARG A 388 8.70 1.82 7.50
N ALA A 389 9.46 0.82 7.95
CA ALA A 389 9.21 -0.59 7.66
C ALA A 389 9.39 -1.45 8.93
N PRO A 390 8.69 -2.59 9.07
CA PRO A 390 8.88 -3.51 10.20
C PRO A 390 10.23 -4.21 10.15
N THR A 391 11.20 -3.73 10.94
CA THR A 391 12.55 -4.28 11.02
C THR A 391 12.68 -5.29 12.17
N THR A 392 13.60 -6.25 12.03
CA THR A 392 13.87 -7.24 13.07
C THR A 392 14.46 -6.63 14.34
N GLU A 393 15.11 -5.48 14.24
CA GLU A 393 15.86 -4.81 15.31
C GLU A 393 15.06 -3.70 16.00
N ALA A 394 14.15 -3.02 15.30
CA ALA A 394 13.50 -1.81 15.80
C ALA A 394 11.98 -1.75 15.55
N GLY A 395 11.38 -2.81 14.99
CA GLY A 395 9.96 -2.83 14.61
C GLY A 395 9.67 -1.84 13.49
N LEU A 396 8.46 -1.27 13.43
CA LEU A 396 8.10 -0.23 12.47
C LEU A 396 8.95 1.05 12.66
N ALA A 397 10.08 1.10 11.95
CA ALA A 397 11.12 2.10 12.10
C ALA A 397 11.56 2.68 10.74
N PRO A 398 12.11 3.92 10.70
CA PRO A 398 12.65 4.51 9.48
C PRO A 398 13.71 3.60 8.84
N ALA A 399 13.40 3.03 7.68
CA ALA A 399 14.21 1.98 7.07
C ALA A 399 14.16 1.98 5.53
N CYS A 400 13.28 2.79 4.93
CA CYS A 400 13.12 2.91 3.49
C CYS A 400 13.12 4.38 3.09
N LYS A 401 13.44 4.64 1.82
CA LYS A 401 13.32 5.95 1.21
C LYS A 401 12.67 5.79 -0.15
N ASP A 402 11.58 6.53 -0.39
CA ASP A 402 10.73 6.40 -1.58
C ASP A 402 10.39 7.79 -2.16
N THR A 403 10.05 7.83 -3.45
CA THR A 403 9.47 9.00 -4.14
C THR A 403 8.68 8.55 -5.35
N CYS A 404 7.63 9.27 -5.70
CA CYS A 404 6.85 9.06 -6.93
C CYS A 404 7.25 9.98 -8.09
N PHE A 405 8.35 10.74 -7.96
CA PHE A 405 8.78 11.75 -8.93
C PHE A 405 9.98 11.31 -9.79
N ALA A 406 10.17 10.01 -10.01
CA ALA A 406 11.25 9.54 -10.87
C ALA A 406 10.91 9.60 -12.37
N HIS A 407 11.93 9.96 -13.15
CA HIS A 407 11.94 9.71 -14.59
C HIS A 407 12.29 8.25 -14.84
N LEU A 408 11.56 7.60 -15.72
CA LEU A 408 11.72 6.19 -16.06
C LEU A 408 11.72 6.02 -17.58
N THR A 409 12.63 5.20 -18.08
CA THR A 409 12.55 4.60 -19.41
C THR A 409 12.36 3.09 -19.26
N LEU A 410 11.51 2.50 -20.10
CA LEU A 410 11.26 1.06 -20.13
C LEU A 410 11.27 0.60 -21.59
N LYS A 411 12.11 -0.38 -21.88
CA LYS A 411 12.19 -1.03 -23.19
C LYS A 411 12.05 -2.53 -23.06
N LEU A 412 11.27 -3.14 -23.95
CA LEU A 412 11.02 -4.57 -24.01
C LEU A 412 11.20 -5.05 -25.45
N TRP A 413 11.95 -6.14 -25.62
CA TRP A 413 12.22 -6.75 -26.92
C TRP A 413 11.83 -8.23 -26.94
N GLU A 414 11.32 -8.67 -28.08
CA GLU A 414 11.19 -10.07 -28.49
C GLU A 414 12.51 -10.48 -29.15
N LYS A 415 13.16 -11.54 -28.65
CA LYS A 415 14.39 -12.07 -29.24
C LYS A 415 14.07 -12.67 -30.61
N GLY A 416 14.77 -12.21 -31.65
CA GLY A 416 14.66 -12.75 -33.00
C GLY A 416 15.64 -13.90 -33.28
N SER A 417 15.52 -14.53 -34.45
CA SER A 417 16.61 -15.35 -34.99
C SER A 417 17.85 -14.47 -35.25
N ALA A 418 19.04 -15.07 -35.35
CA ALA A 418 20.34 -14.39 -35.45
C ALA A 418 20.50 -13.35 -36.60
N ALA A 419 19.48 -13.19 -37.46
CA ALA A 419 19.42 -12.18 -38.53
C ALA A 419 18.66 -10.88 -38.15
N ALA A 420 18.05 -10.80 -36.97
CA ALA A 420 17.43 -9.58 -36.46
C ALA A 420 18.47 -8.65 -35.80
N ALA A 421 18.12 -7.37 -35.57
CA ALA A 421 18.94 -6.41 -34.83
C ALA A 421 19.51 -7.02 -33.54
N ALA A 422 20.66 -6.54 -33.06
CA ALA A 422 21.41 -7.14 -31.95
C ALA A 422 20.57 -7.44 -30.69
N ASP A 423 19.49 -6.70 -30.45
CA ASP A 423 18.58 -6.85 -29.31
C ASP A 423 17.22 -7.54 -29.63
N GLY A 424 16.93 -7.84 -30.90
CA GLY A 424 15.65 -8.39 -31.35
C GLY A 424 14.62 -7.34 -31.81
N LYS A 425 13.33 -7.69 -31.83
CA LYS A 425 12.21 -6.82 -32.22
C LYS A 425 11.70 -6.06 -31.00
N LEU A 426 11.73 -4.73 -31.06
CA LEU A 426 11.19 -3.86 -30.01
C LEU A 426 9.66 -4.00 -29.92
N ILE A 427 9.16 -4.36 -28.73
CA ILE A 427 7.74 -4.51 -28.40
C ILE A 427 7.21 -3.25 -27.71
N LEU A 428 8.02 -2.66 -26.83
CA LEU A 428 7.65 -1.52 -26.00
C LEU A 428 8.85 -0.58 -25.84
N ASP A 429 8.62 0.72 -26.00
CA ASP A 429 9.57 1.79 -25.69
C ASP A 429 8.78 2.97 -25.13
N VAL A 430 8.80 3.09 -23.82
CA VAL A 430 7.94 4.03 -23.09
C VAL A 430 8.71 4.78 -22.04
N THR A 431 8.17 5.95 -21.68
CA THR A 431 8.75 6.80 -20.64
C THR A 431 7.71 7.23 -19.62
N SER A 432 8.16 7.52 -18.41
CA SER A 432 7.35 8.11 -17.35
C SER A 432 8.12 9.19 -16.60
N ASN A 433 7.39 10.09 -15.96
CA ASN A 433 7.89 11.06 -14.98
C ASN A 433 7.11 10.96 -13.65
N MET A 434 6.49 9.79 -13.42
CA MET A 434 5.68 9.44 -12.24
C MET A 434 6.02 8.04 -11.72
N ALA A 435 7.23 7.54 -12.00
CA ALA A 435 7.65 6.26 -11.47
C ALA A 435 7.91 6.38 -9.97
N ALA A 436 7.43 5.36 -9.23
CA ALA A 436 7.74 5.21 -7.82
C ALA A 436 9.04 4.41 -7.69
N VAL A 437 9.98 4.90 -6.87
CA VAL A 437 11.32 4.31 -6.72
C VAL A 437 11.73 4.30 -5.26
N GLU A 438 12.18 3.14 -4.80
CA GLU A 438 12.56 2.93 -3.41
C GLU A 438 13.96 2.32 -3.30
N VAL A 439 14.67 2.74 -2.26
CA VAL A 439 15.74 1.97 -1.64
C VAL A 439 15.36 1.70 -0.19
N GLY A 440 15.60 0.49 0.27
CA GLY A 440 15.21 0.04 1.59
C GLY A 440 16.24 -0.89 2.20
N GLY A 441 16.10 -1.07 3.51
CA GLY A 441 17.13 -1.72 4.30
C GLY A 441 18.41 -0.90 4.33
N GLY A 442 19.47 -1.45 4.90
CA GLY A 442 20.75 -0.79 4.98
C GLY A 442 21.36 -0.76 6.37
N PRO A 443 22.30 0.16 6.62
CA PRO A 443 22.75 1.24 5.72
C PRO A 443 23.36 0.75 4.39
N TRP A 444 23.23 1.57 3.34
CA TRP A 444 23.92 1.39 2.05
C TRP A 444 25.17 2.28 2.04
N PHE A 445 26.33 1.73 1.65
CA PHE A 445 27.60 2.46 1.63
C PHE A 445 28.22 2.63 0.24
N ASN A 446 27.58 2.02 -0.76
CA ASN A 446 28.04 2.01 -2.13
C ASN A 446 26.90 1.57 -3.06
N THR A 447 27.02 1.94 -4.34
CA THR A 447 26.21 1.40 -5.43
C THR A 447 26.16 -0.13 -5.36
N TRP A 448 24.94 -0.67 -5.39
CA TRP A 448 24.69 -2.09 -5.42
C TRP A 448 24.63 -2.59 -6.85
N LYS A 449 25.67 -3.30 -7.27
CA LYS A 449 25.67 -4.08 -8.51
C LYS A 449 25.40 -5.53 -8.18
N GLY A 450 24.48 -6.16 -8.89
CA GLY A 450 24.11 -7.53 -8.60
C GLY A 450 23.45 -8.22 -9.78
N LYS A 451 23.30 -9.53 -9.61
CA LYS A 451 22.65 -10.44 -10.55
C LYS A 451 21.88 -11.46 -9.74
N THR A 452 20.72 -11.88 -10.23
CA THR A 452 19.95 -12.97 -9.63
C THR A 452 20.80 -14.22 -9.54
N TYR A 453 20.85 -14.80 -8.35
CA TYR A 453 21.47 -16.09 -8.13
C TYR A 453 20.56 -16.91 -7.24
N THR A 454 20.08 -18.03 -7.76
CA THR A 454 19.28 -18.99 -6.98
C THR A 454 20.02 -20.32 -6.97
N PRO A 455 20.28 -20.91 -5.78
CA PRO A 455 20.89 -22.22 -5.66
C PRO A 455 20.20 -23.27 -6.53
N GLU A 456 20.96 -24.15 -7.18
CA GLU A 456 20.44 -25.10 -8.17
C GLU A 456 19.30 -25.98 -7.64
N VAL A 457 19.39 -26.39 -6.37
CA VAL A 457 18.34 -27.19 -5.71
C VAL A 457 17.01 -26.42 -5.63
N ILE A 458 17.06 -25.13 -5.30
CA ILE A 458 15.89 -24.25 -5.22
C ILE A 458 15.35 -24.00 -6.64
N ASN A 459 16.24 -23.77 -7.60
CA ASN A 459 15.86 -23.56 -9.00
C ASN A 459 15.14 -24.80 -9.59
N ARG A 460 15.65 -26.01 -9.33
CA ARG A 460 14.99 -27.26 -9.73
C ARG A 460 13.62 -27.42 -9.07
N ALA A 461 13.51 -27.08 -7.78
CA ALA A 461 12.23 -27.15 -7.07
C ALA A 461 11.20 -26.15 -7.62
N LEU A 462 11.59 -24.90 -7.88
CA LEU A 462 10.71 -23.85 -8.40
C LEU A 462 10.21 -24.14 -9.82
N ASN A 463 10.99 -24.88 -10.62
CA ASN A 463 10.60 -25.33 -11.95
C ASN A 463 9.65 -26.55 -11.96
N LEU A 464 9.32 -27.12 -10.80
CA LEU A 464 8.27 -28.14 -10.71
C LEU A 464 6.88 -27.46 -10.73
N PRO A 465 5.95 -27.89 -11.60
CA PRO A 465 4.63 -27.28 -11.73
C PRO A 465 3.69 -27.72 -10.60
N VAL A 466 3.99 -27.31 -9.37
CA VAL A 466 3.20 -27.64 -8.18
C VAL A 466 2.09 -26.60 -8.01
N ASP A 467 0.85 -27.02 -8.27
CA ASP A 467 -0.34 -26.21 -8.00
C ASP A 467 -0.83 -26.39 -6.56
N VAL A 468 -0.17 -25.75 -5.60
CA VAL A 468 -0.51 -25.87 -4.17
C VAL A 468 -1.97 -25.49 -3.90
N ASP A 469 -2.45 -24.40 -4.51
CA ASP A 469 -3.83 -23.93 -4.33
C ASP A 469 -4.84 -24.93 -4.94
N GLY A 470 -4.55 -25.49 -6.11
CA GLY A 470 -5.38 -26.54 -6.71
C GLY A 470 -5.42 -27.83 -5.89
N ILE A 471 -4.26 -28.30 -5.40
CA ILE A 471 -4.14 -29.52 -4.59
C ILE A 471 -4.88 -29.37 -3.26
N LEU A 472 -4.68 -28.25 -2.57
CA LEU A 472 -5.29 -27.99 -1.26
C LEU A 472 -6.69 -27.36 -1.37
N GLY A 473 -7.14 -27.02 -2.58
CA GLY A 473 -8.47 -26.47 -2.87
C GLY A 473 -9.62 -27.35 -2.34
N SER A 474 -9.44 -28.66 -2.37
CA SER A 474 -10.41 -29.63 -1.85
C SER A 474 -10.34 -29.83 -0.33
N PHE A 475 -9.33 -29.27 0.34
CA PHE A 475 -9.11 -29.40 1.78
C PHE A 475 -8.84 -28.03 2.43
N PRO A 476 -9.86 -27.14 2.55
CA PRO A 476 -9.67 -25.76 3.03
C PRO A 476 -9.02 -25.63 4.42
N LEU A 477 -9.22 -26.62 5.28
CA LEU A 477 -8.61 -26.68 6.62
C LEU A 477 -7.10 -26.93 6.59
N LEU A 478 -6.58 -27.51 5.50
CA LEU A 478 -5.15 -27.77 5.30
C LEU A 478 -4.45 -26.67 4.49
N LYS A 479 -5.20 -25.70 3.96
CA LYS A 479 -4.62 -24.56 3.25
C LYS A 479 -3.74 -23.74 4.21
N PRO A 480 -2.48 -23.43 3.83
CA PRO A 480 -1.68 -22.48 4.59
C PRO A 480 -2.39 -21.13 4.68
N PRO A 481 -2.17 -20.36 5.76
CA PRO A 481 -2.68 -19.00 5.86
C PRO A 481 -2.29 -18.17 4.63
N GLY A 482 -3.22 -17.35 4.15
CA GLY A 482 -3.01 -16.42 3.04
C GLY A 482 -3.26 -16.97 1.64
N LEU A 483 -3.34 -18.29 1.47
CA LEU A 483 -3.67 -18.98 0.21
C LEU A 483 -5.17 -19.03 -0.09
#